data_AF-A0A972VFA3-F1
#
_entry.id   AF-A0A972VFA3-F1
#
_cell.length_a   1.000
_cell.length_b   1.000
_cell.length_c   1.000
_cell.angle_alpha   90.00
_cell.angle_beta   90.00
_cell.angle_gamma   90.00
#
_symmetry.space_group_name_H-M   'P 1'
#
loop_
_entity.id
_entity.type
_entity.pdbx_description
1 polymer ?
#
loop_
_entity_poly.entity_id
_entity_poly.type
_entity_poly.pdbx_seq_one_letter_code
_entity_poly.pdbx_strand_id
1 'polypeptide(L)'
;MDKIFNRDIKGLIDEFPEVGSILEAFQVGCTTCQVGTCLLKDIVDIHPLSEDDELDLMTQIAKVIYPGQEIEIKLPERGSVASEGAYQYSPPMRKLVEEHQWILRLLALIPALIE
;
A
#
# COMPACT_ATOMS: atom_id res chain seq x y z
N MET A 1 -19.41 4.84 -3.26
CA MET A 1 -17.99 5.03 -2.87
C MET A 1 -17.04 5.07 -4.07
N ASP A 2 -17.46 4.59 -5.24
CA ASP A 2 -16.63 4.39 -6.46
C ASP A 2 -15.83 5.62 -6.93
N LYS A 3 -16.35 6.83 -6.71
CA LYS A 3 -15.65 8.06 -7.06
C LYS A 3 -14.39 8.30 -6.21
N ILE A 4 -14.36 7.84 -4.96
CA ILE A 4 -13.22 8.03 -4.05
C ILE A 4 -12.17 6.93 -4.25
N PHE A 5 -12.63 5.70 -4.50
CA PHE A 5 -11.74 4.56 -4.76
C PHE A 5 -10.72 4.82 -5.88
N ASN A 6 -11.08 5.64 -6.86
CA ASN A 6 -10.24 5.99 -8.01
C ASN A 6 -9.57 7.38 -7.88
N ARG A 7 -9.55 7.99 -6.69
CA ARG A 7 -8.78 9.21 -6.42
C ARG A 7 -7.38 8.86 -5.92
N ASP A 8 -6.43 9.73 -6.24
CA ASP A 8 -5.09 9.67 -5.69
C ASP A 8 -5.09 9.98 -4.19
N ILE A 9 -4.23 9.28 -3.45
CA ILE A 9 -4.22 9.36 -1.99
C ILE A 9 -3.73 10.71 -1.47
N LYS A 10 -2.81 11.36 -2.18
CA LYS A 10 -2.27 12.65 -1.74
C LYS A 10 -3.33 13.74 -1.80
N GLY A 11 -4.04 13.85 -2.92
CA GLY A 11 -5.17 14.77 -3.03
C GLY A 11 -6.27 14.47 -2.01
N LEU A 12 -6.48 13.19 -1.65
CA LEU A 12 -7.42 12.83 -0.60
C LEU A 12 -6.97 13.30 0.79
N ILE A 13 -5.69 13.12 1.13
CA ILE A 13 -5.11 13.53 2.42
C ILE A 13 -5.02 15.06 2.51
N ASP A 14 -4.69 15.75 1.41
CA ASP A 14 -4.64 17.22 1.37
C ASP A 14 -6.03 17.83 1.62
N GLU A 15 -7.09 17.20 1.11
CA GLU A 15 -8.48 17.62 1.32
C GLU A 15 -9.02 17.17 2.70
N PHE A 16 -8.64 15.98 3.15
CA PHE A 16 -9.09 15.36 4.39
C PHE A 16 -7.90 14.79 5.18
N PRO A 17 -7.18 15.63 5.97
CA PRO A 17 -5.98 15.18 6.69
C PRO A 17 -6.20 13.99 7.62
N GLU A 18 -7.41 13.86 8.18
CA GLU A 18 -7.81 12.75 9.04
C GLU A 18 -7.75 11.38 8.33
N VAL A 19 -7.89 11.34 6.99
CA VAL A 19 -7.68 10.11 6.20
C VAL A 19 -6.25 9.60 6.37
N GLY A 20 -5.26 10.49 6.42
CA GLY A 20 -3.86 10.11 6.65
C GLY A 20 -3.66 9.45 8.02
N SER A 21 -4.31 9.98 9.05
CA SER A 21 -4.27 9.42 10.41
C SER A 21 -4.95 8.05 10.49
N ILE A 22 -6.07 7.87 9.78
CA ILE A 22 -6.75 6.57 9.68
C ILE A 22 -5.82 5.55 9.00
N LEU A 23 -5.22 5.89 7.85
CA LEU A 23 -4.31 4.98 7.15
C LEU A 23 -3.12 4.56 8.04
N GLU A 24 -2.53 5.50 8.78
CA GLU A 24 -1.45 5.19 9.73
C GLU A 24 -1.89 4.24 10.86
N ALA A 25 -3.12 4.39 11.37
CA ALA A 25 -3.65 3.51 12.41
C ALA A 25 -3.77 2.05 11.95
N PHE A 26 -4.03 1.83 10.66
CA PHE A 26 -4.04 0.51 10.02
C PHE A 26 -2.67 0.09 9.44
N GLN A 27 -1.59 0.79 9.82
CA GLN A 27 -0.21 0.52 9.35
C GLN A 27 -0.03 0.69 7.83
N VAL A 28 -0.86 1.50 7.19
CA VAL A 28 -0.77 1.84 5.76
C VAL A 28 0.01 3.16 5.62
N GLY A 29 1.30 3.06 5.32
CA GLY A 29 2.23 4.19 5.28
C GLY A 29 2.13 5.05 4.01
N CYS A 30 1.08 5.87 3.87
CA CYS A 30 0.87 6.73 2.71
C CYS A 30 1.26 8.22 2.93
N THR A 31 1.31 8.68 4.17
CA THR A 31 1.50 10.10 4.56
C THR A 31 2.87 10.66 4.22
N THR A 32 3.92 9.82 4.17
CA THR A 32 5.29 10.23 3.85
C THR A 32 5.62 10.17 2.36
N CYS A 33 4.67 9.75 1.52
CA CYS A 33 4.90 9.59 0.08
C CYS A 33 4.85 10.94 -0.65
N GLN A 34 5.99 11.36 -1.21
CA GLN A 34 6.04 12.64 -1.94
C GLN A 34 5.29 12.62 -3.28
N VAL A 35 5.18 11.45 -3.91
CA VAL A 35 4.50 11.27 -5.21
C VAL A 35 3.00 11.17 -5.01
N GLY A 36 2.55 10.17 -4.22
CA GLY A 36 1.18 10.08 -3.74
C GLY A 36 0.09 9.85 -4.79
N THR A 37 0.45 9.30 -5.96
CA THR A 37 -0.46 9.04 -7.09
C THR A 37 -1.19 7.71 -7.00
N CYS A 38 -0.92 6.90 -5.97
CA CYS A 38 -1.60 5.63 -5.74
C CYS A 38 -3.09 5.86 -5.50
N LEU A 39 -3.94 5.03 -6.09
CA LEU A 39 -5.38 5.10 -5.87
C LEU A 39 -5.73 4.47 -4.53
N LEU A 40 -6.77 4.97 -3.87
CA LEU A 40 -7.22 4.42 -2.58
C LEU A 40 -7.53 2.92 -2.67
N LYS A 41 -8.21 2.47 -3.74
CA LYS A 41 -8.49 1.04 -3.93
C LYS A 41 -7.21 0.20 -4.04
N ASP A 42 -6.22 0.70 -4.79
CA ASP A 42 -4.99 -0.04 -5.05
C ASP A 42 -4.15 -0.14 -3.77
N ILE A 43 -4.15 0.91 -2.95
CA ILE A 43 -3.52 0.90 -1.63
C ILE A 43 -4.14 -0.18 -0.76
N VAL A 44 -5.46 -0.21 -0.69
CA VAL A 44 -6.19 -1.20 0.10
C VAL A 44 -5.92 -2.62 -0.39
N ASP A 45 -5.89 -2.83 -1.71
CA ASP A 45 -5.68 -4.13 -2.35
C ASP A 45 -4.26 -4.69 -2.13
N ILE A 46 -3.22 -3.84 -2.12
CA ILE A 46 -1.82 -4.30 -2.04
C ILE A 46 -1.29 -4.38 -0.60
N HIS A 47 -2.02 -3.86 0.38
CA HIS A 47 -1.63 -3.97 1.79
C HIS A 47 -2.23 -5.23 2.42
N PRO A 48 -1.50 -5.91 3.30
CA PRO A 48 -1.98 -7.12 3.96
C PRO A 48 -2.97 -6.77 5.08
N LEU A 49 -4.17 -6.33 4.70
CA LEU A 49 -5.29 -6.09 5.61
C LEU A 49 -6.20 -7.32 5.65
N SER A 50 -6.73 -7.66 6.83
CA SER A 50 -7.83 -8.62 6.93
C SER A 50 -9.09 -8.04 6.27
N GLU A 51 -10.08 -8.87 5.94
CA GLU A 51 -11.34 -8.39 5.38
C GLU A 51 -12.07 -7.45 6.36
N ASP A 52 -11.99 -7.75 7.66
CA ASP A 52 -12.55 -6.92 8.72
C ASP A 52 -11.83 -5.57 8.83
N ASP A 53 -10.49 -5.56 8.83
CA ASP A 53 -9.70 -4.33 8.86
C ASP A 53 -9.94 -3.47 7.62
N GLU A 54 -10.11 -4.10 6.46
CA GLU A 54 -10.43 -3.40 5.22
C GLU A 54 -11.79 -2.70 5.32
N LEU A 55 -12.80 -3.42 5.78
CA LEU A 55 -14.14 -2.87 5.97
C LEU A 55 -14.12 -1.71 6.98
N ASP A 56 -13.41 -1.87 8.09
CA ASP A 56 -13.30 -0.87 9.14
C ASP A 56 -12.54 0.38 8.65
N LEU A 57 -11.41 0.21 7.96
CA LEU A 57 -10.66 1.29 7.33
C LEU A 57 -11.57 2.07 6.37
N MET A 58 -12.23 1.37 5.45
CA MET A 58 -13.10 2.00 4.46
C MET A 58 -14.29 2.70 5.10
N THR A 59 -14.81 2.17 6.21
CA THR A 59 -15.89 2.78 7.00
C THR A 59 -15.45 4.07 7.66
N GLN A 60 -14.26 4.09 8.26
CA GLN A 60 -13.71 5.30 8.88
C GLN A 60 -13.45 6.39 7.82
N ILE A 61 -12.86 6.02 6.68
CA ILE A 61 -12.63 6.97 5.58
C ILE A 61 -13.96 7.51 5.04
N ALA A 62 -14.98 6.67 4.85
CA ALA A 62 -16.29 7.10 4.38
C ALA A 62 -16.96 8.10 5.35
N LYS A 63 -16.85 7.88 6.66
CA LYS A 63 -17.39 8.80 7.69
C LYS A 63 -16.75 10.19 7.64
N VAL A 64 -15.45 10.26 7.36
CA VAL A 64 -14.73 11.54 7.23
C VAL A 64 -15.16 12.29 5.98
N ILE A 65 -15.27 11.60 4.84
CA ILE A 65 -15.50 12.26 3.55
C ILE A 65 -16.99 12.59 3.33
N TYR A 66 -17.88 11.80 3.90
CA TYR A 66 -19.33 11.97 3.77
C TYR A 66 -20.03 11.98 5.14
N PRO A 67 -19.83 13.05 5.94
CA PRO A 67 -20.43 13.13 7.26
C PRO A 67 -21.97 13.10 7.17
N GLY A 68 -22.59 12.23 7.96
CA GLY A 68 -24.05 12.13 8.07
C GLY A 68 -24.76 11.41 6.92
N GLN A 69 -24.04 10.75 6.01
CA GLN A 69 -24.62 9.86 5.00
C GLN A 69 -24.38 8.39 5.40
N GLU A 70 -25.44 7.57 5.34
CA GLU A 70 -25.28 6.12 5.37
C GLU A 70 -24.78 5.66 4.00
N ILE A 71 -23.51 5.27 3.94
CA ILE A 71 -22.89 4.78 2.71
C ILE A 71 -22.73 3.27 2.82
N GLU A 72 -23.34 2.57 1.88
CA GLU A 72 -23.14 1.14 1.70
C GLU A 72 -21.74 0.90 1.11
N ILE A 73 -20.86 0.28 1.89
CA ILE A 73 -19.50 -0.06 1.48
C ILE A 73 -19.54 -1.44 0.84
N LYS A 74 -19.36 -1.46 -0.47
CA LYS A 74 -19.16 -2.70 -1.23
C LYS A 74 -17.67 -2.85 -1.44
N LEU A 75 -17.05 -3.73 -0.67
CA LEU A 75 -15.69 -4.15 -0.91
C LEU A 75 -15.65 -4.88 -2.26
N PRO A 76 -14.70 -4.55 -3.16
CA PRO A 76 -14.48 -5.35 -4.35
C PRO A 76 -14.19 -6.80 -3.95
N GLU A 77 -14.73 -7.78 -4.69
CA GLU A 77 -14.26 -9.16 -4.53
C GLU A 77 -12.76 -9.20 -4.86
N ARG A 78 -11.91 -9.43 -3.85
CA ARG A 78 -10.47 -9.59 -4.09
C ARG A 78 -10.28 -10.74 -5.07
N GLY A 79 -9.73 -10.44 -6.25
CA GLY A 79 -9.15 -11.47 -7.09
C GLY A 79 -8.00 -12.07 -6.30
N SER A 80 -8.20 -13.29 -5.76
CA SER A 80 -7.30 -14.03 -4.89
C SER A 80 -5.86 -13.53 -4.99
N VAL A 81 -5.43 -12.68 -4.04
CA VAL A 81 -4.03 -12.30 -3.96
C VAL A 81 -3.31 -13.62 -3.76
N ALA A 82 -2.52 -14.01 -4.76
CA ALA A 82 -1.88 -15.30 -4.81
C ALA A 82 -1.14 -15.51 -3.49
N SER A 83 -1.66 -16.44 -2.70
CA SER A 83 -1.02 -17.05 -1.55
C SER A 83 0.45 -17.26 -1.84
N GLU A 84 1.33 -16.69 -0.99
CA GLU A 84 2.74 -17.04 -0.80
C GLU A 84 3.36 -17.91 -1.91
N GLY A 85 3.36 -17.38 -3.13
CA GLY A 85 3.85 -18.07 -4.32
C GLY A 85 5.15 -17.42 -4.69
N ALA A 86 6.23 -18.22 -4.78
CA ALA A 86 7.56 -17.75 -5.18
C ALA A 86 7.43 -16.70 -6.30
N TYR A 87 7.81 -15.45 -6.00
CA TYR A 87 7.71 -14.34 -6.94
C TYR A 87 8.32 -14.76 -8.28
N GLN A 88 7.48 -15.01 -9.29
CA GLN A 88 7.96 -15.35 -10.62
C GLN A 88 8.41 -14.06 -11.30
N TYR A 89 9.64 -13.64 -11.00
CA TYR A 89 10.23 -12.48 -11.66
C TYR A 89 10.41 -12.76 -13.16
N SER A 90 10.12 -11.75 -13.98
CA SER A 90 10.50 -11.73 -15.39
C SER A 90 12.03 -11.83 -15.53
N PRO A 91 12.56 -12.29 -16.68
CA PRO A 91 14.00 -12.45 -16.85
C PRO A 91 14.82 -11.17 -16.55
N PRO A 92 14.40 -9.96 -16.97
CA PRO A 92 15.12 -8.73 -16.61
C PRO A 92 15.08 -8.43 -15.11
N MET A 93 13.91 -8.61 -14.47
CA MET A 93 13.73 -8.32 -13.04
C MET A 93 14.52 -9.31 -12.17
N ARG A 94 14.54 -10.59 -12.57
CA ARG A 94 15.31 -11.63 -11.89
C ARG A 94 16.80 -11.31 -11.88
N LYS A 95 17.33 -10.86 -13.02
CA LYS A 95 18.73 -10.45 -13.13
C LYS A 95 19.08 -9.34 -12.13
N LEU A 96 18.22 -8.32 -12.00
CA LEU A 96 18.43 -7.24 -11.02
C LEU A 96 18.42 -7.75 -9.57
N VAL A 97 17.50 -8.66 -9.23
CA VAL A 97 17.41 -9.26 -7.89
C VAL A 97 18.64 -10.12 -7.58
N GLU A 98 19.12 -10.89 -8.56
CA GLU A 98 20.34 -11.70 -8.43
C GLU A 98 21.58 -10.80 -8.25
N GLU A 99 21.70 -9.72 -9.03
CA GLU A 99 22.76 -8.72 -8.89
C GLU A 99 22.75 -8.05 -7.49
N HIS A 100 21.58 -7.79 -6.91
CA HIS A 100 21.46 -7.22 -5.57
C HIS A 100 22.12 -8.11 -4.49
N GLN A 101 22.01 -9.43 -4.61
CA GLN A 101 22.66 -10.36 -3.67
C GLN A 101 24.19 -10.25 -3.70
N TRP A 102 24.77 -10.03 -4.89
CA TRP A 102 26.21 -9.85 -5.05
C TRP A 102 26.70 -8.55 -4.41
N ILE A 103 25.92 -7.47 -4.53
CA ILE A 103 26.21 -6.18 -3.87
C ILE A 103 26.26 -6.39 -2.35
N LEU A 104 25.27 -7.07 -1.76
CA LEU A 104 25.24 -7.32 -0.31
C LEU A 104 26.43 -8.17 0.15
N ARG A 105 26.81 -9.19 -0.62
CA ARG A 105 27.99 -10.03 -0.30
C ARG A 105 29.28 -9.21 -0.34
N LEU A 106 29.44 -8.33 -1.33
CA LEU A 106 30.60 -7.44 -1.42
C LEU A 106 30.65 -6.49 -0.21
N LEU A 107 29.53 -5.86 0.14
CA LEU A 107 29.46 -4.95 1.29
C LEU A 107 29.87 -5.66 2.59
N ALA A 108 29.44 -6.91 2.78
CA ALA A 108 29.82 -7.72 3.95
C ALA A 108 31.33 -8.02 4.02
N LEU A 109 32.03 -8.00 2.88
CA LEU A 109 33.47 -8.26 2.78
C LEU A 109 34.33 -6.99 2.92
N ILE A 110 33.74 -5.80 2.86
CA ILE A 110 34.49 -4.53 2.97
C ILE A 110 35.37 -4.46 4.23
N PRO A 111 34.90 -4.84 5.44
CA PRO A 111 35.75 -4.79 6.63
C PRO A 111 37.04 -5.59 6.50
N ALA A 112 37.00 -6.77 5.85
CA ALA A 112 38.17 -7.61 5.64
C ALA A 112 39.10 -7.13 4.51
N LEU A 113 38.66 -6.15 3.70
CA LEU A 113 39.44 -5.57 2.60
C LEU A 113 40.19 -4.30 3.02
N ILE A 114 39.82 -3.69 4.14
CA ILE A 114 40.37 -2.41 4.62
C ILE A 114 41.28 -2.57 5.86
N GLU A 115 41.42 -3.79 6.38
CA GLU A 115 42.43 -4.19 7.38
C GLU A 115 43.64 -4.85 6.71
#